data_AF-M1AUQ7-F1
#
_entry.id   AF-M1AUQ7-F1
#
_cell.length_a   1.000
_cell.length_b   1.000
_cell.length_c   1.000
_cell.angle_alpha   90.00
_cell.angle_beta   90.00
_cell.angle_gamma   90.00
#
_symmetry.space_group_name_H-M   'P 1'
#
loop_
_entity.id
_entity.type
_entity.pdbx_description
1 polymer ?
#
loop_
_entity_poly.entity_id
_entity_poly.type
_entity_poly.pdbx_seq_one_letter_code
_entity_poly.pdbx_strand_id
1 'polypeptide(L)'
;MSAGFIKKGRPEEKKSSLSKKNVSPVKNLVDDLMFFGDSAPSSEAFQEVEDESEERRNARLKHHLKTQERMAKALAEKTQRDLQSQNEQEEKHRLADTLNYDIKRWATGKEGNLRALLSSLQHVLWPECGWQPVSLTDLITSISVKKIYHKATLCVHPDKVQQKGATVRQKYIAEKVFDLLKEAWNKFNSEELR
;
A
#
# COMPACT_ATOMS: atom_id res chain seq x y z
N MET A 1 28.37 63.51 -37.12
CA MET A 1 28.43 63.50 -38.59
C MET A 1 28.84 62.11 -39.04
N SER A 2 28.34 61.67 -40.21
CA SER A 2 28.39 60.32 -40.82
C SER A 2 27.32 59.34 -40.29
N ALA A 3 26.18 59.21 -40.99
CA ALA A 3 25.90 58.37 -42.18
C ALA A 3 25.66 56.90 -41.77
N GLY A 4 24.70 56.13 -42.27
CA GLY A 4 23.79 56.23 -43.40
C GLY A 4 23.02 54.90 -43.49
N PHE A 5 21.97 54.89 -44.30
CA PHE A 5 20.85 53.94 -44.33
C PHE A 5 21.06 52.81 -45.37
N ILE A 6 20.64 51.56 -45.03
CA ILE A 6 20.06 50.45 -45.84
C ILE A 6 20.79 49.85 -47.07
N LYS A 7 20.90 48.50 -47.09
CA LYS A 7 20.37 47.50 -48.09
C LYS A 7 20.84 46.08 -47.72
N LYS A 8 19.97 45.13 -47.33
CA LYS A 8 19.18 44.14 -48.12
C LYS A 8 20.02 43.11 -48.90
N GLY A 9 19.97 41.84 -48.45
CA GLY A 9 20.44 40.65 -49.18
C GLY A 9 20.29 39.35 -48.35
N ARG A 10 19.49 38.40 -48.82
CA ARG A 10 19.17 37.03 -48.31
C ARG A 10 19.59 36.03 -49.43
N PRO A 11 19.42 34.69 -49.33
CA PRO A 11 19.78 33.65 -48.33
C PRO A 11 20.91 32.72 -48.85
N GLU A 12 21.32 31.72 -48.07
CA GLU A 12 21.39 30.31 -48.52
C GLU A 12 21.58 29.34 -47.33
N GLU A 13 21.07 28.12 -47.52
CA GLU A 13 20.75 27.09 -46.53
C GLU A 13 21.92 26.14 -46.18
N LYS A 14 21.87 25.49 -45.00
CA LYS A 14 21.54 24.04 -44.87
C LYS A 14 21.81 23.45 -43.46
N LYS A 15 20.76 22.77 -42.95
CA LYS A 15 20.71 21.46 -42.26
C LYS A 15 21.45 21.37 -40.90
N SER A 16 20.95 20.74 -39.83
CA SER A 16 19.85 19.79 -39.60
C SER A 16 19.82 19.50 -38.09
N SER A 17 18.66 19.43 -37.45
CA SER A 17 18.47 18.52 -36.31
C SER A 17 16.97 18.29 -36.07
N LEU A 18 16.57 17.04 -36.22
CA LEU A 18 15.22 16.56 -35.98
C LEU A 18 14.90 16.62 -34.48
N SER A 19 13.79 17.27 -34.13
CA SER A 19 13.16 17.18 -32.83
C SER A 19 12.65 15.77 -32.58
N LYS A 20 13.21 15.10 -31.58
CA LYS A 20 12.77 13.79 -31.09
C LYS A 20 11.40 13.94 -30.40
N LYS A 21 10.34 13.43 -31.02
CA LYS A 21 9.07 13.16 -30.35
C LYS A 21 9.24 11.91 -29.48
N ASN A 22 9.21 12.08 -28.17
CA ASN A 22 8.99 11.00 -27.22
C ASN A 22 7.57 10.45 -27.43
N VAL A 23 7.47 9.19 -27.82
CA VAL A 23 6.22 8.41 -27.78
C VAL A 23 6.50 7.15 -26.97
N SER A 24 5.76 7.02 -25.87
CA SER A 24 5.69 5.85 -25.01
C SER A 24 4.94 4.71 -25.72
N PRO A 25 5.45 3.46 -25.72
CA PRO A 25 4.69 2.32 -26.22
C PRO A 25 4.28 1.42 -25.06
N VAL A 26 3.14 1.69 -24.43
CA VAL A 26 2.49 0.77 -23.48
C VAL A 26 1.00 0.77 -23.71
N LYS A 27 0.53 0.33 -24.88
CA LYS A 27 -0.89 -0.05 -25.11
C LYS A 27 -1.15 -1.18 -26.11
N ASN A 28 -0.15 -1.83 -26.71
CA ASN A 28 -0.38 -2.80 -27.80
C ASN A 28 0.26 -4.17 -27.53
N LEU A 29 -0.15 -4.87 -26.47
CA LEU A 29 0.19 -6.30 -26.27
C LEU A 29 -1.05 -7.20 -26.29
N VAL A 30 -2.25 -6.64 -26.17
CA VAL A 30 -3.51 -7.41 -26.14
C VAL A 30 -4.09 -7.67 -27.54
N ASP A 31 -3.59 -6.95 -28.55
CA ASP A 31 -4.18 -6.94 -29.91
C ASP A 31 -3.52 -7.96 -30.86
N ASP A 32 -2.27 -8.36 -30.60
CA ASP A 32 -1.49 -9.17 -31.55
C ASP A 32 -1.71 -10.69 -31.45
N LEU A 33 -2.61 -11.15 -30.57
CA LEU A 33 -2.92 -12.58 -30.41
C LEU A 33 -4.29 -12.98 -31.02
N MET A 34 -5.03 -12.02 -31.59
CA MET A 34 -6.41 -12.25 -32.10
C MET A 34 -6.49 -12.22 -33.64
N PHE A 35 -5.37 -12.27 -34.38
CA PHE A 35 -5.36 -11.96 -35.82
C PHE A 35 -5.50 -13.15 -36.81
N PHE A 36 -5.69 -14.41 -36.39
CA PHE A 36 -6.06 -15.47 -37.35
C PHE A 36 -7.04 -16.48 -36.73
N GLY A 37 -8.34 -16.30 -36.98
CA GLY A 37 -9.35 -17.34 -36.80
C GLY A 37 -10.64 -16.86 -36.12
N ASP A 38 -11.63 -16.52 -36.93
CA ASP A 38 -13.03 -16.31 -36.54
C ASP A 38 -13.62 -17.61 -35.96
N SER A 39 -13.63 -17.73 -34.64
CA SER A 39 -14.53 -18.60 -33.89
C SER A 39 -14.58 -18.12 -32.45
N ALA A 40 -15.80 -17.88 -31.97
CA ALA A 40 -16.09 -17.66 -30.55
C ALA A 40 -15.33 -18.67 -29.66
N PRO A 41 -14.98 -18.34 -28.40
CA PRO A 41 -14.40 -19.30 -27.48
C PRO A 41 -15.49 -20.29 -27.04
N SER A 42 -15.87 -21.17 -27.97
CA SER A 42 -16.68 -22.34 -27.74
C SER A 42 -15.72 -23.45 -27.34
N SER A 43 -15.78 -23.77 -26.06
CA SER A 43 -15.20 -24.95 -25.43
C SER A 43 -13.69 -24.92 -25.22
N GLU A 44 -13.32 -25.04 -23.96
CA GLU A 44 -12.01 -25.33 -23.38
C GLU A 44 -11.40 -26.67 -23.87
N ALA A 45 -11.96 -27.27 -24.93
CA ALA A 45 -11.63 -28.60 -25.45
C ALA A 45 -10.75 -28.53 -26.70
N PHE A 46 -9.74 -29.40 -26.75
CA PHE A 46 -8.84 -29.57 -27.88
C PHE A 46 -9.62 -29.97 -29.14
N GLN A 47 -9.53 -29.17 -30.21
CA GLN A 47 -10.25 -29.42 -31.46
C GLN A 47 -9.50 -30.42 -32.36
N GLU A 48 -10.12 -31.58 -32.54
CA GLU A 48 -9.63 -32.69 -33.36
C GLU A 48 -9.84 -32.41 -34.85
N VAL A 49 -8.84 -32.73 -35.68
CA VAL A 49 -8.86 -32.50 -37.14
C VAL A 49 -8.48 -33.83 -37.80
N GLU A 50 -9.40 -34.34 -38.62
CA GLU A 50 -9.39 -35.71 -39.18
C GLU A 50 -8.26 -35.99 -40.19
N ASP A 51 -7.67 -34.98 -40.82
CA ASP A 51 -6.68 -35.14 -41.92
C ASP A 51 -5.26 -34.65 -41.54
N GLU A 52 -4.94 -34.67 -40.25
CA GLU A 52 -3.64 -34.24 -39.72
C GLU A 52 -2.67 -35.42 -39.46
N SER A 53 -1.40 -35.24 -39.82
CA SER A 53 -0.32 -36.16 -39.39
C SER A 53 -0.21 -36.18 -37.86
N GLU A 54 0.03 -37.36 -37.27
CA GLU A 54 0.08 -37.58 -35.82
C GLU A 54 1.07 -36.64 -35.10
N GLU A 55 2.18 -36.29 -35.75
CA GLU A 55 3.19 -35.37 -35.21
C GLU A 55 2.63 -33.95 -35.01
N ARG A 56 1.80 -33.49 -35.96
CA ARG A 56 1.16 -32.16 -35.89
C ARG A 56 0.07 -32.15 -34.82
N ARG A 57 -0.73 -33.20 -34.75
CA ARG A 57 -1.74 -33.39 -33.70
C ARG A 57 -1.11 -33.39 -32.30
N ASN A 58 -0.01 -34.12 -32.11
CA ASN A 58 0.73 -34.17 -30.85
C ASN A 58 1.35 -32.82 -30.47
N ALA A 59 1.88 -32.07 -31.44
CA ALA A 59 2.43 -30.72 -31.19
C ALA A 59 1.33 -29.73 -30.76
N ARG A 60 0.17 -29.75 -31.43
CA ARG A 60 -1.01 -28.92 -31.07
C ARG A 60 -1.51 -29.28 -29.67
N LEU A 61 -1.63 -30.57 -29.37
CA LEU A 61 -2.09 -31.05 -28.05
C LEU A 61 -1.13 -30.61 -26.95
N LYS A 62 0.18 -30.76 -27.15
CA LYS A 62 1.21 -30.33 -26.19
C LYS A 62 1.16 -28.82 -25.94
N HIS A 63 0.94 -28.01 -26.98
CA HIS A 63 0.78 -26.56 -26.83
C HIS A 63 -0.50 -26.19 -26.08
N HIS A 64 -1.61 -26.86 -26.38
CA HIS A 64 -2.90 -26.67 -25.71
C HIS A 64 -2.80 -27.02 -24.22
N LEU A 65 -2.24 -28.20 -23.89
CA LEU A 65 -2.02 -28.63 -22.50
C LEU A 65 -1.10 -27.66 -21.74
N LYS A 66 -0.03 -27.18 -22.36
CA LYS A 66 0.88 -26.19 -21.74
C LYS A 66 0.17 -24.86 -21.48
N THR A 67 -0.74 -24.46 -22.37
CA THR A 67 -1.56 -23.25 -22.19
C THR A 67 -2.55 -23.42 -21.04
N GLN A 68 -3.28 -24.55 -21.00
CA GLN A 68 -4.18 -24.88 -19.89
C GLN A 68 -3.43 -24.96 -18.55
N GLU A 69 -2.25 -25.60 -18.51
CA GLU A 69 -1.43 -25.70 -17.30
C GLU A 69 -1.00 -24.32 -16.78
N ARG A 70 -0.60 -23.42 -17.69
CA ARG A 70 -0.25 -22.04 -17.33
C ARG A 70 -1.45 -21.27 -16.79
N MET A 71 -2.62 -21.42 -17.41
CA MET A 71 -3.85 -20.79 -16.96
C MET A 71 -4.29 -21.32 -15.59
N ALA A 72 -4.29 -22.65 -15.42
CA ALA A 72 -4.61 -23.31 -14.16
C ALA A 72 -3.66 -22.90 -13.03
N LYS A 73 -2.35 -22.84 -13.30
CA LYS A 73 -1.35 -22.38 -12.34
C LYS A 73 -1.56 -20.92 -11.95
N ALA A 74 -1.80 -20.03 -12.91
CA ALA A 74 -2.06 -18.62 -12.64
C ALA A 74 -3.34 -18.41 -11.81
N LEU A 75 -4.38 -19.21 -12.10
CA LEU A 75 -5.63 -19.18 -11.35
C LEU A 75 -5.44 -19.69 -9.93
N ALA A 76 -4.75 -20.81 -9.74
CA ALA A 76 -4.44 -21.36 -8.43
C ALA A 76 -3.60 -20.38 -7.57
N GLU A 77 -2.58 -19.74 -8.16
CA GLU A 77 -1.77 -18.75 -7.45
C GLU A 77 -2.60 -17.53 -7.02
N LYS A 78 -3.49 -17.05 -7.90
CA LYS A 78 -4.40 -15.95 -7.56
C LYS A 78 -5.33 -16.33 -6.43
N THR A 79 -6.01 -17.47 -6.53
CA THR A 79 -6.91 -17.98 -5.48
C THR A 79 -6.18 -18.17 -4.17
N GLN A 80 -4.93 -18.65 -4.19
CA GLN A 80 -4.13 -18.81 -2.99
C GLN A 80 -3.80 -17.46 -2.33
N ARG A 81 -3.42 -16.44 -3.11
CA ARG A 81 -3.17 -15.08 -2.60
C ARG A 81 -4.43 -14.44 -2.02
N ASP A 82 -5.57 -14.62 -2.70
CA ASP A 82 -6.85 -14.10 -2.24
C ASP A 82 -7.28 -14.79 -0.93
N LEU A 83 -7.13 -16.11 -0.83
CA LEU A 83 -7.42 -16.88 0.38
C LEU A 83 -6.51 -16.49 1.56
N GLN A 84 -5.21 -16.28 1.31
CA GLN A 84 -4.29 -15.80 2.35
C GLN A 84 -4.72 -14.42 2.87
N SER A 85 -5.06 -13.50 1.96
CA SER A 85 -5.52 -12.16 2.32
C SER A 85 -6.82 -12.20 3.11
N GLN A 86 -7.75 -13.08 2.73
CA GLN A 86 -9.04 -13.27 3.41
C GLN A 86 -8.86 -13.86 4.81
N ASN A 87 -8.06 -14.91 4.96
CA ASN A 87 -7.76 -15.51 6.27
C ASN A 87 -7.09 -14.51 7.21
N GLU A 88 -6.12 -13.74 6.71
CA GLU A 88 -5.51 -12.67 7.49
C GLU A 88 -6.56 -11.65 7.95
N GLN A 89 -7.46 -11.24 7.04
CA GLN A 89 -8.51 -10.25 7.32
C GLN A 89 -9.54 -10.75 8.34
N GLU A 90 -9.97 -12.01 8.22
CA GLU A 90 -10.93 -12.65 9.12
C GLU A 90 -10.34 -12.81 10.54
N GLU A 91 -9.08 -13.22 10.63
CA GLU A 91 -8.36 -13.25 11.91
C GLU A 91 -8.21 -11.84 12.50
N LYS A 92 -7.96 -10.80 11.68
CA LYS A 92 -8.01 -9.42 12.20
C LYS A 92 -9.39 -9.11 12.75
N HIS A 93 -10.46 -9.44 12.01
CA HIS A 93 -11.83 -9.09 12.38
C HIS A 93 -12.26 -9.75 13.70
N ARG A 94 -12.02 -11.07 13.85
CA ARG A 94 -12.38 -11.81 15.07
C ARG A 94 -11.75 -11.21 16.33
N LEU A 95 -10.55 -10.66 16.19
CA LEU A 95 -9.78 -10.13 17.30
C LEU A 95 -9.96 -8.62 17.46
N ALA A 96 -10.26 -7.92 16.37
CA ALA A 96 -10.45 -6.49 16.32
C ALA A 96 -11.60 -6.07 17.23
N ASP A 97 -12.71 -6.81 17.30
CA ASP A 97 -13.83 -6.42 18.16
C ASP A 97 -13.46 -6.42 19.64
N THR A 98 -12.74 -7.44 20.10
CA THR A 98 -12.28 -7.52 21.49
C THR A 98 -11.25 -6.43 21.79
N LEU A 99 -10.25 -6.26 20.90
CA LEU A 99 -9.22 -5.24 21.06
C LEU A 99 -9.81 -3.82 21.00
N ASN A 100 -10.76 -3.58 20.11
CA ASN A 100 -11.46 -2.30 19.98
C ASN A 100 -12.28 -2.01 21.24
N TYR A 101 -12.96 -3.02 21.80
CA TYR A 101 -13.66 -2.89 23.07
C TYR A 101 -12.69 -2.49 24.19
N ASP A 102 -11.55 -3.17 24.33
CA ASP A 102 -10.55 -2.87 25.36
C ASP A 102 -9.96 -1.47 25.21
N ILE A 103 -9.62 -1.07 23.99
CA ILE A 103 -9.06 0.27 23.69
C ILE A 103 -10.11 1.36 23.95
N LYS A 104 -11.36 1.16 23.52
CA LYS A 104 -12.44 2.11 23.79
C LYS A 104 -12.72 2.23 25.27
N ARG A 105 -12.83 1.10 25.98
CA ARG A 105 -13.02 1.08 27.43
C ARG A 105 -11.89 1.79 28.16
N TRP A 106 -10.65 1.60 27.70
CA TRP A 106 -9.51 2.35 28.22
C TRP A 106 -9.66 3.84 27.95
N ALA A 107 -9.94 4.24 26.71
CA ALA A 107 -10.01 5.65 26.31
C ALA A 107 -11.19 6.40 26.94
N THR A 108 -12.30 5.70 27.21
CA THR A 108 -13.54 6.27 27.77
C THR A 108 -13.26 7.14 29.00
N GLY A 109 -13.74 8.39 28.98
CA GLY A 109 -13.57 9.34 30.07
C GLY A 109 -12.21 10.04 30.14
N LYS A 110 -11.23 9.64 29.31
CA LYS A 110 -9.93 10.31 29.15
C LYS A 110 -9.63 10.71 27.70
N GLU A 111 -10.59 10.57 26.80
CA GLU A 111 -10.49 10.98 25.40
C GLU A 111 -10.20 12.48 25.30
N GLY A 112 -9.17 12.86 24.56
CA GLY A 112 -8.73 14.24 24.45
C GLY A 112 -7.87 14.77 25.60
N ASN A 113 -7.79 14.08 26.74
CA ASN A 113 -6.87 14.46 27.82
C ASN A 113 -5.54 13.75 27.65
N LEU A 114 -4.56 14.46 27.08
CA LEU A 114 -3.24 13.90 26.78
C LEU A 114 -2.52 13.38 28.03
N ARG A 115 -2.60 14.10 29.15
CA ARG A 115 -1.92 13.70 30.41
C ARG A 115 -2.50 12.39 30.94
N ALA A 116 -3.82 12.25 30.95
CA ALA A 116 -4.51 11.04 31.38
C ALA A 116 -4.21 9.83 30.48
N LEU A 117 -4.19 10.03 29.15
CA LEU A 117 -3.84 8.97 28.19
C LEU A 117 -2.39 8.50 28.38
N LEU A 118 -1.43 9.42 28.47
CA LEU A 118 -0.02 9.06 28.66
C LEU A 118 0.22 8.32 29.98
N SER A 119 -0.41 8.74 31.08
CA SER A 119 -0.23 8.11 32.40
C SER A 119 -0.78 6.68 32.50
N SER A 120 -1.67 6.29 31.58
CA SER A 120 -2.37 5.00 31.60
C SER A 120 -2.09 4.14 30.37
N LEU A 121 -1.16 4.54 29.52
CA LEU A 121 -0.81 3.89 28.26
C LEU A 121 -0.30 2.44 28.46
N GLN A 122 0.31 2.16 29.61
CA GLN A 122 0.80 0.83 30.00
C GLN A 122 -0.29 -0.26 30.08
N HIS A 123 -1.56 0.12 30.21
CA HIS A 123 -2.67 -0.85 30.30
C HIS A 123 -3.12 -1.39 28.95
N VAL A 124 -2.78 -0.71 27.85
CA VAL A 124 -3.16 -1.10 26.48
C VAL A 124 -1.98 -1.55 25.64
N LEU A 125 -0.76 -1.15 26.01
CA LEU A 125 0.44 -1.54 25.30
C LEU A 125 0.96 -2.91 25.72
N TRP A 126 1.64 -3.58 24.78
CA TRP A 126 2.29 -4.87 25.00
C TRP A 126 3.73 -4.67 25.53
N PRO A 127 4.27 -5.60 26.32
CA PRO A 127 5.56 -5.42 27.00
C PRO A 127 6.74 -5.17 26.04
N GLU A 128 6.73 -5.72 24.83
CA GLU A 128 7.81 -5.58 23.84
C GLU A 128 7.85 -4.21 23.14
N CYS A 129 6.85 -3.35 23.35
CA CYS A 129 6.81 -2.02 22.73
C CYS A 129 7.89 -1.08 23.29
N GLY A 130 8.45 -1.38 24.47
CA GLY A 130 9.47 -0.56 25.14
C GLY A 130 8.90 0.67 25.86
N TRP A 131 7.59 0.70 26.12
CA TRP A 131 6.96 1.75 26.91
C TRP A 131 7.34 1.65 28.38
N GLN A 132 7.50 2.80 29.03
CA GLN A 132 7.74 2.88 30.46
C GLN A 132 6.55 3.60 31.12
N PRO A 133 5.97 3.05 32.20
CA PRO A 133 4.90 3.71 32.93
C PRO A 133 5.32 5.11 33.40
N VAL A 134 4.42 6.08 33.24
CA VAL A 134 4.67 7.48 33.58
C VAL A 134 3.63 7.94 34.58
N SER A 135 4.06 8.56 35.68
CA SER A 135 3.16 9.13 36.68
C SER A 135 2.62 10.50 36.24
N LEU A 136 1.43 10.87 36.72
CA LEU A 136 0.88 12.23 36.52
C LEU A 136 1.80 13.32 37.10
N THR A 137 2.61 13.00 38.12
CA THR A 137 3.63 13.89 38.69
C THR A 137 4.69 14.29 37.65
N ASP A 138 5.01 13.42 36.70
CA ASP A 138 5.99 13.69 35.66
C ASP A 138 5.39 14.47 34.47
N LEU A 139 4.06 14.60 34.43
CA LEU A 139 3.26 15.23 33.38
C LEU A 139 2.73 16.62 33.79
N ILE A 140 3.29 17.22 34.85
CA ILE A 140 2.89 18.54 35.34
C ILE A 140 3.27 19.63 34.32
N THR A 141 4.53 19.66 33.87
CA THR A 141 5.00 20.70 32.94
C THR A 141 4.68 20.34 31.49
N SER A 142 4.33 21.35 30.69
CA SER A 142 4.06 21.17 29.26
C SER A 142 5.25 20.59 28.52
N ILE A 143 6.48 21.01 28.86
CA ILE A 143 7.73 20.48 28.29
C ILE A 143 7.85 18.97 28.53
N SER A 144 7.57 18.49 29.73
CA SER A 144 7.59 17.05 30.04
C SER A 144 6.53 16.29 29.24
N VAL A 145 5.31 16.82 29.16
CA VAL A 145 4.22 16.23 28.36
C VAL A 145 4.64 16.07 26.90
N LYS A 146 5.24 17.11 26.29
CA LYS A 146 5.73 17.03 24.90
C LYS A 146 6.81 15.96 24.70
N LYS A 147 7.75 15.85 25.64
CA LYS A 147 8.80 14.82 25.61
C LYS A 147 8.23 13.41 25.72
N ILE A 148 7.29 13.19 26.63
CA ILE A 148 6.67 11.88 26.89
C ILE A 148 5.74 11.49 25.74
N TYR A 149 4.98 12.43 25.20
CA TYR A 149 4.18 12.22 23.99
C TYR A 149 5.05 11.76 22.83
N HIS A 150 6.19 12.41 22.59
CA HIS A 150 7.11 11.99 21.53
C HIS A 150 7.60 10.55 21.74
N LYS A 151 7.98 10.18 22.97
CA LYS A 151 8.34 8.79 23.30
C LYS A 151 7.18 7.83 23.03
N ALA A 152 5.95 8.19 23.41
CA ALA A 152 4.76 7.37 23.18
C ALA A 152 4.55 7.14 21.67
N THR A 153 4.62 8.20 20.86
CA THR A 153 4.47 8.09 19.41
C THR A 153 5.51 7.17 18.78
N LEU A 154 6.74 7.11 19.29
CA LEU A 154 7.77 6.19 18.79
C LEU A 154 7.46 4.72 19.12
N CYS A 155 6.85 4.46 20.27
CA CYS A 155 6.44 3.11 20.67
C CYS A 155 5.28 2.58 19.84
N VAL A 156 4.31 3.44 19.52
CA VAL A 156 3.09 3.07 18.77
C VAL A 156 3.15 3.39 17.27
N HIS A 157 4.28 3.89 16.76
CA HIS A 157 4.39 4.24 15.34
C HIS A 157 4.30 2.97 14.47
N PRO A 158 3.46 2.93 13.42
CA PRO A 158 3.26 1.73 12.61
C PRO A 158 4.56 1.19 12.01
N ASP A 159 5.48 2.05 11.56
CA ASP A 159 6.80 1.64 11.06
C ASP A 159 7.67 0.95 12.14
N LYS A 160 7.69 1.48 13.38
CA LYS A 160 8.47 0.89 14.47
C LYS A 160 7.87 -0.41 14.97
N VAL A 161 6.54 -0.47 15.02
CA VAL A 161 5.79 -1.69 15.34
C VAL A 161 6.04 -2.76 14.27
N GLN A 162 6.04 -2.39 12.99
CA GLN A 162 6.37 -3.29 11.88
C GLN A 162 7.82 -3.80 11.96
N GLN A 163 8.80 -2.93 12.24
CA GLN A 163 10.22 -3.29 12.35
C GLN A 163 10.49 -4.30 13.48
N LYS A 164 9.71 -4.24 14.56
CA LYS A 164 9.80 -5.17 15.70
C LYS A 164 9.13 -6.53 15.47
N GLY A 165 8.63 -6.79 14.26
CA GLY A 165 7.94 -8.05 13.94
C GLY A 165 6.58 -8.18 14.62
N ALA A 166 5.89 -7.06 14.84
CA ALA A 166 4.64 -7.06 15.58
C ALA A 166 3.54 -7.90 14.92
N THR A 167 2.74 -8.54 15.77
CA THR A 167 1.56 -9.29 15.36
C THR A 167 0.49 -8.35 14.79
N VAL A 168 -0.42 -8.91 14.00
CA VAL A 168 -1.61 -8.21 13.49
C VAL A 168 -2.36 -7.47 14.61
N ARG A 169 -2.50 -8.10 15.78
CA ARG A 169 -3.15 -7.52 16.96
C ARG A 169 -2.45 -6.25 17.44
N GLN A 170 -1.13 -6.32 17.58
CA GLN A 170 -0.32 -5.19 18.05
C GLN A 170 -0.35 -4.02 17.07
N LYS A 171 -0.34 -4.29 15.76
CA LYS A 171 -0.51 -3.24 14.73
C LYS A 171 -1.84 -2.51 14.88
N TYR A 172 -2.93 -3.25 15.08
CA TYR A 172 -4.25 -2.68 15.29
C TYR A 172 -4.32 -1.82 16.56
N ILE A 173 -3.78 -2.31 17.68
CA ILE A 173 -3.71 -1.55 18.93
C ILE A 173 -2.90 -0.26 18.72
N ALA A 174 -1.73 -0.37 18.08
CA ALA A 174 -0.85 0.76 17.81
C ALA A 174 -1.56 1.86 17.03
N GLU A 175 -2.24 1.49 15.94
CA GLU A 175 -2.98 2.42 15.08
C GLU A 175 -4.05 3.18 15.87
N LYS A 176 -4.91 2.46 16.61
CA LYS A 176 -5.98 3.08 17.39
C LYS A 176 -5.46 3.96 18.52
N VAL A 177 -4.43 3.52 19.23
CA VAL A 177 -3.81 4.30 20.30
C VAL A 177 -3.10 5.54 19.73
N PHE A 178 -2.45 5.41 18.57
CA PHE A 178 -1.79 6.53 17.90
C PHE A 178 -2.80 7.62 17.51
N ASP A 179 -3.95 7.25 16.96
CA ASP A 179 -5.01 8.20 16.60
C ASP A 179 -5.55 8.95 17.83
N LEU A 180 -5.82 8.24 18.94
CA LEU A 180 -6.27 8.85 20.19
C LEU A 180 -5.24 9.82 20.78
N LEU A 181 -3.96 9.42 20.77
CA LEU A 181 -2.87 10.29 21.23
C LEU A 181 -2.72 11.53 20.36
N LYS A 182 -2.87 11.39 19.03
CA LYS A 182 -2.80 12.51 18.08
C LYS A 182 -3.94 13.49 18.28
N GLU A 183 -5.16 13.00 18.51
CA GLU A 183 -6.31 13.86 18.82
C GLU A 183 -6.09 14.64 20.12
N ALA A 184 -5.66 13.95 21.18
CA ALA A 184 -5.39 14.58 22.47
C ALA A 184 -4.23 15.58 22.41
N TRP A 185 -3.20 15.30 21.59
CA TRP A 185 -2.11 16.24 21.31
C TRP A 185 -2.58 17.51 20.62
N ASN A 186 -3.48 17.40 19.65
CA ASN A 186 -4.05 18.57 18.98
C ASN A 186 -4.82 19.45 19.98
N LYS A 187 -5.65 18.85 20.84
CA LYS A 187 -6.36 19.58 21.91
C LYS A 187 -5.40 20.23 22.91
N PHE A 188 -4.41 19.48 23.39
CA PHE A 188 -3.38 19.99 24.29
C PHE A 188 -2.64 21.20 23.71
N ASN A 189 -2.25 21.15 22.43
CA ASN A 189 -1.63 22.31 21.77
C ASN A 189 -2.60 23.47 21.61
N SER A 190 -3.89 23.23 21.33
CA SER A 190 -4.87 24.31 21.25
C SER A 190 -5.14 24.99 22.60
N GLU A 191 -5.05 24.26 23.71
CA GLU A 191 -5.25 24.79 25.07
C GLU A 191 -4.00 25.51 25.62
N GLU A 192 -2.80 24.98 25.38
CA GLU A 192 -1.55 25.55 25.92
C GLU A 192 -0.95 26.66 25.04
N LEU A 193 -1.39 26.79 23.78
CA LEU A 193 -0.94 27.84 22.85
C LEU A 193 -1.94 29.00 22.74
N ARG A 194 -2.96 29.03 23.60
CA ARG A 194 -3.94 30.12 23.72
C ARG A 194 -3.55 31.06 24.87
#